data_AF-A0A7C1KW06-F1
#
_entry.id   AF-A0A7C1KW06-F1
#
_cell.length_a   1.000
_cell.length_b   1.000
_cell.length_c   1.000
_cell.angle_alpha   90.00
_cell.angle_beta   90.00
_cell.angle_gamma   90.00
#
_symmetry.space_group_name_H-M   'P 1'
#
loop_
_entity.id
_entity.type
_entity.pdbx_description
1 polymer ?
#
loop_
_entity_poly.entity_id
_entity_poly.type
_entity_poly.pdbx_seq_one_letter_code
_entity_poly.pdbx_strand_id
1 'polypeptide(L)' 'MYLSAYPKRPISVCYSGPHVQWYLDEMQRELEVTRRMPTKADLIKWFKANSITEAEYREDMGRLGYAERYINLYMT' A
#
# COMPACT_ATOMS: atom_id res chain seq x y z
N MET A 1 22.83 -4.33 -5.37
CA MET A 1 22.49 -5.74 -5.15
C MET A 1 22.53 -5.98 -3.64
N TYR A 2 21.41 -5.84 -2.93
CA TYR A 2 21.38 -6.09 -1.48
C TYR A 2 21.22 -7.59 -1.25
N LEU A 3 22.25 -8.22 -0.68
CA LEU A 3 22.14 -9.58 -0.16
C LEU A 3 21.26 -9.56 1.09
N SER A 4 20.06 -10.14 0.99
CA SER A 4 19.23 -10.50 2.14
C SER A 4 19.89 -11.68 2.87
N ALA A 5 20.69 -11.39 3.87
CA ALA A 5 21.27 -12.39 4.76
C ALA A 5 20.17 -12.89 5.72
N TYR A 6 19.42 -13.92 5.32
CA TYR A 6 18.47 -14.60 6.22
C TYR A 6 19.24 -15.45 7.24
N PRO A 7 19.15 -15.19 8.56
CA PRO A 7 19.77 -16.05 9.57
C PRO A 7 19.07 -17.43 9.58
N LYS A 8 19.89 -18.49 9.63
CA LYS A 8 19.42 -19.88 9.54
C LYS A 8 18.52 -20.26 10.73
N ARG A 9 17.41 -20.93 10.42
CA ARG A 9 16.35 -21.36 11.34
C ARG A 9 16.92 -22.21 12.49
N PRO A 10 16.60 -21.95 13.77
CA PRO A 10 16.64 -22.98 14.77
C PRO A 10 15.37 -23.84 14.68
N ILE A 11 15.63 -25.14 14.75
CA ILE A 11 14.66 -26.24 14.83
C ILE A 11 13.84 -26.06 16.12
N SER A 12 12.51 -26.20 16.02
CA SER A 12 11.55 -26.32 17.12
C SER A 12 11.62 -25.22 18.20
N VAL A 13 10.92 -24.11 18.02
CA VAL A 13 10.81 -23.05 19.05
C VAL A 13 9.39 -23.01 19.59
N CYS A 14 9.24 -23.41 20.85
CA CYS A 14 8.09 -23.07 21.68
C CYS A 14 8.07 -21.54 21.86
N TYR A 15 7.19 -20.86 21.13
CA TYR A 15 7.14 -19.42 21.12
C TYR A 15 6.63 -18.90 22.48
N SER A 16 7.50 -18.29 23.28
CA SER A 16 7.05 -17.44 24.38
C SER A 16 6.49 -16.13 23.78
N GLY A 17 5.35 -15.69 24.29
CA GLY A 17 4.56 -14.55 23.77
C GLY A 17 5.35 -13.30 23.35
N PRO A 18 6.44 -12.89 24.02
CA PRO A 18 7.21 -11.71 23.61
C PRO A 18 7.93 -11.84 22.26
N HIS A 19 8.34 -13.05 21.86
CA HIS A 19 9.11 -13.26 20.63
C HIS A 19 8.22 -13.24 19.37
N VAL A 20 6.96 -13.68 19.52
CA VAL A 20 5.96 -13.60 18.45
C VAL A 20 5.62 -12.15 18.13
N GLN A 21 5.56 -11.30 19.15
CA GLN A 21 5.16 -9.91 18.99
C GLN A 21 6.14 -9.12 18.10
N TRP A 22 7.45 -9.34 18.27
CA TRP A 22 8.47 -8.73 17.41
C TRP A 22 8.32 -9.16 15.95
N TYR A 23 8.06 -10.45 15.72
CA TYR A 23 7.84 -10.98 14.38
C TYR A 23 6.58 -10.39 13.73
N LEU A 24 5.49 -10.24 14.50
CA LEU A 24 4.25 -9.66 13.99
C LEU A 24 4.38 -8.16 13.67
N ASP A 25 5.10 -7.40 14.51
CA ASP A 25 5.34 -5.97 14.29
C ASP A 25 6.19 -5.71 13.03
N GLU A 26 7.24 -6.50 12.84
CA GLU A 26 8.09 -6.43 11.64
C GLU A 26 7.28 -6.81 10.37
N MET A 27 6.47 -7.87 10.45
CA MET A 27 5.57 -8.26 9.34
C MET A 27 4.52 -7.18 9.05
N GLN A 28 3.98 -6.52 10.07
CA GLN A 28 3.04 -5.39 9.90
C GLN A 28 3.72 -4.19 9.24
N ARG A 29 4.97 -3.90 9.59
CA ARG A 29 5.75 -2.82 8.99
C ARG A 29 6.00 -3.06 7.49
N GLU A 30 6.31 -4.28 7.09
CA GLU A 30 6.45 -4.64 5.67
C GLU A 30 5.14 -4.44 4.88
N LEU A 31 4.00 -4.78 5.50
CA LEU A 31 2.68 -4.53 4.91
C LEU A 31 2.35 -3.02 4.82
N GLU A 32 2.71 -2.24 5.84
CA GLU A 32 2.49 -0.78 5.85
C GLU A 32 3.34 -0.04 4.83
N VAL A 33 4.61 -0.44 4.61
CA VAL A 33 5.48 0.12 3.57
C VAL A 33 4.90 -0.12 2.16
N THR A 34 4.00 -1.10 2.03
CA THR A 34 3.29 -1.43 0.79
C THR A 34 1.98 -0.65 0.61
N ARG A 35 1.51 0.12 1.61
CA ARG A 35 0.45 1.14 1.44
C ARG A 35 0.98 2.39 0.75
N ARG A 36 1.73 2.23 -0.35
CA ARG A 36 2.05 3.37 -1.21
C ARG A 36 0.73 3.92 -1.75
N MET A 37 0.58 5.24 -1.68
CA MET A 37 -0.54 5.88 -2.36
C MET A 37 -0.56 5.44 -3.83
N PRO A 38 -1.74 5.08 -4.36
CA PRO A 38 -1.88 4.70 -5.75
C PRO A 38 -1.40 5.84 -6.66
N THR A 39 -0.79 5.50 -7.79
CA THR A 39 -0.39 6.51 -8.75
C THR A 39 -1.62 7.04 -9.49
N LYS A 40 -1.51 8.21 -10.11
CA LYS A 40 -2.57 8.73 -10.99
C LYS A 40 -2.96 7.72 -12.08
N ALA A 41 -2.01 6.99 -12.65
CA ALA A 41 -2.29 6.01 -13.70
C ALA A 41 -3.15 4.85 -13.18
N ASP A 42 -2.89 4.41 -11.95
CA ASP A 42 -3.68 3.38 -11.28
C ASP A 42 -5.10 3.88 -11.01
N LEU A 43 -5.25 5.10 -10.47
CA LEU A 43 -6.55 5.72 -10.23
C LEU A 43 -7.37 5.86 -11.52
N ILE A 44 -6.77 6.30 -12.63
CA ILE A 44 -7.44 6.40 -13.93
C ILE A 44 -7.88 5.01 -14.41
N LYS A 45 -7.01 4.01 -14.26
CA LYS A 45 -7.31 2.62 -14.65
C LYS A 45 -8.49 2.07 -13.85
N TRP A 46 -8.52 2.31 -12.54
CA TRP A 46 -9.59 1.84 -11.66
C TRP A 46 -10.90 2.57 -11.88
N PHE A 47 -10.85 3.88 -12.12
CA PHE A 47 -12.03 4.67 -12.46
C PHE A 47 -12.65 4.18 -13.77
N LYS A 48 -11.84 3.96 -14.81
CA LYS A 48 -12.31 3.37 -16.09
C LYS A 48 -12.83 1.95 -15.95
N ALA A 49 -12.32 1.20 -14.98
CA ALA A 49 -12.78 -0.15 -14.66
C ALA A 49 -14.02 -0.16 -13.74
N ASN A 50 -14.61 0.99 -13.42
CA ASN A 50 -15.70 1.15 -12.43
C ASN A 50 -15.39 0.48 -11.07
N SER A 51 -14.10 0.37 -10.72
CA SER A 51 -13.67 -0.25 -9.46
C SER A 51 -13.68 0.73 -8.29
N ILE A 52 -13.63 2.03 -8.58
CA ILE A 52 -13.77 3.13 -7.63
C ILE A 52 -14.84 4.10 -8.12
N THR A 53 -15.51 4.75 -7.20
CA THR A 53 -16.52 5.76 -7.47
C THR A 53 -15.87 7.08 -7.89
N GLU A 54 -16.68 7.96 -8.48
CA GLU A 54 -16.27 9.32 -8.80
C GLU A 54 -15.76 10.07 -7.56
N ALA A 55 -16.46 9.93 -6.43
CA ALA A 55 -16.09 10.58 -5.18
C ALA A 55 -14.71 10.12 -4.67
N GLU A 56 -14.46 8.81 -4.66
CA GLU A 56 -13.17 8.22 -4.26
C GLU A 56 -12.04 8.67 -5.18
N TYR A 57 -12.28 8.70 -6.51
CA TYR A 57 -11.29 9.18 -7.46
C TYR A 57 -10.94 10.66 -7.24
N ARG A 58 -11.93 11.52 -6.97
CA ARG A 58 -11.69 12.96 -6.69
C ARG A 58 -10.89 13.15 -5.41
N GLU A 59 -11.23 12.40 -4.37
CA GLU A 59 -10.54 12.46 -3.09
C GLU A 59 -9.07 12.03 -3.22
N ASP A 60 -8.81 10.89 -3.86
CA ASP A 60 -7.44 10.38 -4.01
C ASP A 60 -6.61 11.23 -4.99
N MET A 61 -7.20 11.73 -6.08
CA MET A 61 -6.53 12.69 -6.96
C MET A 61 -6.26 14.03 -6.26
N GLY A 62 -7.14 14.46 -5.36
CA GLY A 62 -6.93 15.63 -4.51
C GLY A 62 -5.78 15.43 -3.52
N ARG A 63 -5.68 14.24 -2.90
CA ARG A 63 -4.55 13.86 -2.02
C ARG A 63 -3.21 13.80 -2.77
N LEU A 64 -3.24 13.48 -4.06
CA LEU A 64 -2.07 13.58 -4.95
C LEU A 64 -1.73 15.02 -5.37
N GLY A 65 -2.55 16.01 -4.99
CA GLY A 65 -2.31 17.43 -5.25
C GLY A 65 -2.90 17.97 -6.56
N TYR A 66 -3.78 17.21 -7.23
CA TYR A 66 -4.42 17.69 -8.45
C TYR A 66 -5.57 18.67 -8.13
N ALA A 67 -5.59 19.79 -8.83
CA ALA A 67 -6.72 20.73 -8.75
C ALA A 67 -7.97 20.13 -9.42
N GLU A 68 -9.13 20.42 -8.85
CA GLU A 68 -10.44 19.90 -9.28
C GLU A 68 -10.71 20.12 -10.78
N ARG A 69 -10.29 21.27 -11.32
CA ARG A 69 -10.36 21.57 -12.77
C ARG A 69 -9.69 20.50 -13.64
N TYR A 70 -8.57 19.93 -13.20
CA TYR A 70 -7.85 18.90 -13.94
C TYR A 70 -8.44 17.52 -13.70
N ILE A 71 -9.03 17.28 -12.52
CA ILE A 71 -9.71 16.03 -12.20
C ILE A 71 -10.90 15.83 -13.13
N ASN A 72 -11.70 16.88 -13.34
CA ASN A 72 -12.86 16.86 -14.23
C ASN A 72 -12.48 16.53 -15.70
N LEU A 73 -11.30 16.94 -16.16
CA LEU A 73 -10.81 16.61 -17.50
C LEU A 73 -10.52 15.11 -17.68
N TYR A 74 -10.23 14.38 -16.60
CA TYR A 74 -10.03 12.93 -16.65
C TYR A 74 -11.33 12.14 -16.56
N MET A 75 -12.43 12.80 -16.21
CA MET A 75 -13.77 12.21 -16.09
C MET A 75 -14.64 12.42 -17.33
N THR A 76 -14.19 13.27 -18.27
CA THR A 76 -14.85 13.51 -19.56
C THR A 76 -14.50 12.41 -20.55
#